data_AF-A0A5K1DL89-F1
#
_entry.id   AF-A0A5K1DL89-F1
#
_cell.length_a   1.000
_cell.length_b   1.000
_cell.length_c   1.000
_cell.angle_alpha   90.00
_cell.angle_beta   90.00
_cell.angle_gamma   90.00
#
_symmetry.space_group_name_H-M   'P 1'
#
loop_
_entity.id
_entity.type
_entity.pdbx_description
1 polymer ?
#
loop_
_entity_poly.entity_id
_entity_poly.type
_entity_poly.pdbx_seq_one_letter_code
_entity_poly.pdbx_strand_id
1 'polypeptide(L)' 'IIDIRWSSHLHRPLYAAAYYLNPAIRYLPTFKKNREVEYGMLDCIEILVSDYRDKKLSMRRSTNMILVL' A
#
# COMPACT_ATOMS: atom_id res chain seq x y z
N ILE A 1 4.06 -5.17 -22.89
CA ILE A 1 5.41 -5.02 -22.28
C ILE A 1 5.33 -4.76 -20.76
N ILE A 2 4.35 -3.99 -20.27
CA ILE A 2 4.09 -3.84 -18.82
C ILE A 2 3.52 -5.14 -18.22
N ASP A 3 2.65 -5.86 -18.92
CA ASP A 3 1.98 -7.04 -18.31
C ASP A 3 2.91 -8.20 -17.93
N ILE A 4 4.06 -8.40 -18.60
CA ILE A 4 4.96 -9.55 -18.34
C ILE A 4 5.99 -9.24 -17.25
N ARG A 5 6.39 -7.97 -17.10
CA ARG A 5 7.38 -7.56 -16.09
C ARG A 5 6.77 -7.36 -14.70
N TRP A 6 5.44 -7.17 -14.65
CA TRP A 6 4.67 -6.93 -13.43
C TRP A 6 3.81 -8.12 -12.99
N SER A 7 3.59 -9.12 -13.85
CA SER A 7 2.83 -10.34 -13.50
C SER A 7 3.55 -11.26 -12.51
N SER A 8 4.89 -11.26 -12.50
CA SER A 8 5.66 -11.92 -11.42
C SER A 8 5.55 -11.22 -10.06
N HIS A 9 4.90 -10.05 -10.02
CA HIS A 9 4.70 -9.21 -8.83
C HIS A 9 3.22 -9.09 -8.44
N LEU A 10 2.35 -9.99 -8.91
CA LEU A 10 0.95 -10.03 -8.45
C LEU A 10 0.81 -10.21 -6.93
N HIS A 11 1.87 -10.65 -6.24
CA HIS A 11 1.98 -10.70 -4.77
C HIS A 11 2.38 -9.38 -4.11
N ARG A 12 2.55 -8.27 -4.86
CA ARG A 12 2.88 -6.98 -4.26
C ARG A 12 1.60 -6.32 -3.74
N PRO A 13 1.54 -5.99 -2.43
CA PRO A 13 0.41 -5.29 -1.82
C PRO A 13 -0.05 -4.06 -2.61
N LEU A 14 0.89 -3.35 -3.24
CA LEU A 14 0.60 -2.15 -4.04
C LEU A 14 -0.23 -2.43 -5.29
N TYR A 15 0.01 -3.56 -5.98
CA TYR A 15 -0.77 -3.94 -7.15
C TYR A 15 -2.19 -4.35 -6.74
N ALA A 16 -2.31 -5.13 -5.68
CA ALA A 16 -3.60 -5.51 -5.11
C ALA A 16 -4.41 -4.27 -4.67
N ALA A 17 -3.77 -3.32 -4.00
CA ALA A 17 -4.38 -2.04 -3.63
C ALA A 17 -4.83 -1.22 -4.85
N ALA A 18 -3.97 -1.09 -5.86
CA ALA A 18 -4.30 -0.35 -7.08
C ALA A 18 -5.47 -0.98 -7.83
N TYR A 19 -5.49 -2.31 -7.96
CA TYR A 19 -6.57 -3.05 -8.62
C TYR A 19 -7.89 -2.91 -7.85
N TYR A 20 -7.87 -3.08 -6.52
CA TYR A 20 -9.07 -3.01 -5.69
C TYR A 20 -9.66 -1.59 -5.62
N LEU A 21 -8.80 -0.57 -5.54
CA LEU A 21 -9.22 0.82 -5.36
C LEU A 21 -9.57 1.54 -6.67
N ASN A 22 -9.13 1.05 -7.83
CA ASN A 22 -9.40 1.69 -9.11
C ASN A 22 -10.90 1.59 -9.48
N PRO A 23 -11.65 2.71 -9.50
CA PRO A 23 -13.09 2.69 -9.79
C PRO A 23 -13.42 2.18 -11.19
N ALA A 24 -12.56 2.46 -12.17
CA ALA A 24 -12.73 2.00 -13.55
C ALA A 24 -12.63 0.49 -13.69
N ILE A 25 -12.01 -0.20 -12.72
CA ILE A 25 -11.92 -1.66 -12.65
C ILE A 25 -12.97 -2.21 -11.68
N ARG A 26 -13.12 -1.59 -10.50
CA ARG A 26 -13.96 -2.06 -9.38
C ARG A 26 -15.44 -2.22 -9.73
N TYR A 27 -15.93 -1.38 -10.64
CA TYR A 27 -17.34 -1.40 -11.04
C TYR A 27 -17.59 -2.12 -12.37
N LEU A 28 -16.58 -2.78 -12.94
CA LEU A 28 -16.78 -3.61 -14.13
C LEU A 28 -17.62 -4.85 -13.78
N PRO A 29 -18.51 -5.31 -14.67
CA PRO A 29 -19.25 -6.57 -14.48
C PRO A 29 -18.34 -7.79 -14.32
N THR A 30 -17.11 -7.70 -14.85
CA THR A 30 -16.08 -8.75 -14.78
C THR A 30 -15.25 -8.69 -13.50
N PHE A 31 -15.46 -7.69 -12.65
CA PHE A 31 -14.75 -7.56 -11.39
C PHE A 31 -15.03 -8.77 -10.50
N LYS A 32 -13.97 -9.46 -10.09
CA LYS A 32 -14.06 -10.55 -9.12
C LYS A 32 -13.60 -10.04 -7.77
N LYS A 33 -14.47 -10.16 -6.77
CA LYS A 33 -14.09 -9.92 -5.38
C LYS A 33 -13.19 -11.07 -4.89
N ASN A 34 -11.91 -10.99 -5.24
CA ASN A 34 -10.89 -11.94 -4.81
C ASN A 34 -10.37 -11.54 -3.42
N ARG A 35 -10.46 -12.46 -2.46
CA ARG A 35 -9.95 -12.24 -1.08
C ARG A 35 -8.46 -11.94 -1.05
N GLU A 36 -7.67 -12.53 -1.94
CA GLU A 36 -6.24 -12.26 -2.05
C GLU A 36 -5.95 -10.79 -2.40
N VAL A 37 -6.76 -10.22 -3.29
CA VAL A 37 -6.66 -8.81 -3.69
C VAL A 37 -7.10 -7.89 -2.55
N GLU A 38 -8.14 -8.27 -1.82
CA GLU A 38 -8.62 -7.52 -0.65
C GLU A 38 -7.59 -7.53 0.49
N TYR A 39 -6.99 -8.69 0.80
CA TYR A 39 -5.92 -8.79 1.80
C TYR A 39 -4.65 -8.07 1.35
N GLY A 40 -4.23 -8.25 0.10
CA GLY A 40 -3.07 -7.53 -0.43
C GLY A 40 -3.25 -6.00 -0.38
N MET A 41 -4.48 -5.49 -0.54
CA MET A 41 -4.76 -4.06 -0.31
C MET A 41 -4.57 -3.67 1.17
N LEU A 42 -5.11 -4.47 2.10
CA LEU A 42 -5.02 -4.19 3.54
C LEU A 42 -3.56 -4.23 4.03
N ASP A 43 -2.79 -5.23 3.61
CA ASP A 43 -1.36 -5.33 3.89
C ASP A 43 -0.62 -4.07 3.41
N CYS A 44 -1.02 -3.55 2.25
CA CYS A 44 -0.42 -2.35 1.67
C CYS A 44 -0.68 -1.12 2.53
N ILE A 45 -1.91 -0.98 3.05
CA ILE A 45 -2.29 0.11 3.96
C ILE A 45 -1.51 -0.03 5.27
N GLU A 46 -1.40 -1.23 5.82
CA GLU A 46 -0.69 -1.47 7.07
C GLU A 46 0.80 -1.09 6.98
N ILE A 47 1.47 -1.46 5.89
CA ILE A 47 2.86 -1.07 5.60
C ILE A 47 2.98 0.46 5.53
N LEU A 48 2.12 1.12 4.75
CA LEU A 48 2.17 2.58 4.57
C LEU A 48 1.93 3.34 5.88
N VAL A 49 0.99 2.89 6.70
CA VAL A 49 0.67 3.52 7.98
C VAL A 49 1.82 3.31 8.98
N SER A 50 2.43 2.13 9.00
CA SER A 50 3.58 1.84 9.87
C SER A 50 4.79 2.68 9.49
N ASP A 51 5.14 2.76 8.21
CA ASP A 51 6.20 3.63 7.69
C ASP A 51 5.99 5.11 8.07
N TYR A 52 4.74 5.58 7.97
CA TYR A 52 4.40 6.94 8.37
C TYR A 52 4.59 7.16 9.87
N ARG A 53 4.18 6.21 10.72
CA ARG A 53 4.38 6.28 12.17
C ARG A 53 5.87 6.32 12.51
N ASP A 54 6.68 5.49 11.88
CA ASP A 54 8.12 5.43 12.14
C ASP A 54 8.83 6.71 11.73
N LYS A 55 8.49 7.26 10.55
CA LYS A 55 8.98 8.58 10.11
C LYS A 55 8.55 9.69 11.06
N LYS A 56 7.30 9.66 11.54
CA LYS A 56 6.78 10.65 12.51
C LYS A 56 7.47 10.53 13.87
N LEU A 57 7.74 9.33 14.34
CA LEU A 57 8.49 9.09 15.58
C LEU A 57 9.94 9.54 15.45
N SER A 58 10.58 9.25 14.32
CA SER A 58 11.93 9.73 13.99
C SER A 58 11.99 11.26 13.99
N MET A 59 11.06 11.92 13.29
CA MET A 59 10.94 13.37 13.26
C MET A 59 10.74 13.97 14.66
N ARG A 60 9.85 13.40 15.47
CA ARG A 60 9.64 13.83 16.86
C ARG A 60 10.89 13.69 17.72
N ARG A 61 11.63 12.58 17.59
CA ARG A 61 12.90 12.39 18.31
C ARG A 61 13.93 13.44 17.89
N SER A 62 14.05 13.73 16.60
CA SER A 62 14.92 14.78 16.09
C SER A 62 14.53 16.17 16.60
N THR A 63 13.23 16.52 16.58
CA THR A 63 12.74 17.81 17.10
C THR A 63 12.98 17.95 18.60
N ASN A 64 12.67 16.91 19.38
CA ASN A 64 12.92 16.93 20.82
C ASN A 64 14.42 17.06 21.12
N MET A 65 15.29 16.34 20.42
CA MET A 65 16.74 16.41 20.61
C MET A 65 17.31 17.82 20.35
N ILE A 66 16.75 18.57 19.40
CA ILE A 66 17.13 19.96 19.13
C ILE A 66 16.63 20.90 20.24
N LEU A 67 15.46 20.63 20.83
CA LEU A 67 14.88 21.45 21.90
C LEU A 67 15.54 21.25 23.29
N VAL A 68 16.34 20.19 23.48
CA VAL A 68 17.06 19.93 24.76
C VAL A 68 18.53 20.37 24.72
N LEU A 69 18.98 21.01 23.63
CA LEU A 69 20.29 21.64 23.47
C LEU A 69 20.16 23.17 23.52
#